data_AF-A0A537QIU2-F1
#
_entry.id   AF-A0A537QIU2-F1
#
_cell.length_a   1.000
_cell.length_b   1.000
_cell.length_c   1.000
_cell.angle_alpha   90.00
_cell.angle_beta   90.00
_cell.angle_gamma   90.00
#
_symmetry.space_group_name_H-M   'P 1'
#
loop_
_entity.id
_entity.type
_entity.pdbx_description
1 polymer ?
#
loop_
_entity_poly.entity_id
_entity_poly.type
_entity_poly.pdbx_seq_one_letter_code
_entity_poly.pdbx_strand_id
1 'polypeptide(L)'
;MKIVVYGPDKRTGVLRDGSVVDLSGAFAKYAAEKNNEPHPIGLAEALVPSDLARLIETGQRALDSAQQALDYLFGQAQDQKDPRGAGLVYPAAAVHMHAPRPNGARIACAGGNFADHAAAMAE
;
A
#
# COMPACT_ATOMS: atom_id res chain seq x y z
N MET A 1 -8.73 -1.12 3.24
CA MET A 1 -7.70 -0.72 2.26
C MET A 1 -7.33 -1.92 1.38
N LYS A 2 -7.40 -1.81 0.04
CA LYS A 2 -7.02 -2.90 -0.88
C LYS A 2 -5.59 -2.68 -1.39
N ILE A 3 -4.61 -3.25 -0.70
CA ILE A 3 -3.18 -3.07 -1.01
C ILE A 3 -2.82 -3.81 -2.30
N VAL A 4 -2.00 -3.18 -3.14
CA VAL A 4 -1.48 -3.70 -4.40
C VAL A 4 0.02 -3.49 -4.51
N VAL A 5 0.66 -4.25 -5.40
CA VAL A 5 2.04 -4.02 -5.85
C VAL A 5 1.99 -3.62 -7.31
N TYR A 6 2.58 -2.48 -7.66
CA TYR A 6 2.38 -1.87 -8.98
C TYR A 6 3.66 -1.25 -9.56
N GLY A 7 3.64 -1.02 -10.87
CA GLY A 7 4.68 -0.26 -11.58
C GLY A 7 6.00 -1.04 -11.78
N PRO A 8 6.99 -0.42 -12.44
CA PRO A 8 8.28 -1.06 -12.73
C PRO A 8 9.07 -1.37 -11.46
N ASP A 9 8.99 -0.49 -10.46
CA ASP A 9 9.74 -0.61 -9.20
C ASP A 9 9.00 -1.47 -8.15
N LYS A 10 7.87 -2.10 -8.52
CA LYS A 10 7.07 -2.97 -7.65
C LYS A 10 6.75 -2.32 -6.30
N ARG A 11 6.25 -1.09 -6.34
CA ARG A 11 5.95 -0.29 -5.14
C ARG A 11 4.59 -0.69 -4.55
N THR A 12 4.42 -0.47 -3.26
CA THR A 12 3.14 -0.63 -2.56
C THR A 12 2.20 0.51 -2.89
N GLY A 13 0.97 0.16 -3.24
CA GLY A 13 -0.11 1.10 -3.49
C GLY A 13 -1.42 0.62 -2.88
N VAL A 14 -2.45 1.45 -2.98
CA VAL A 14 -3.84 1.03 -2.72
C VAL A 14 -4.68 1.17 -3.98
N LEU A 15 -5.48 0.15 -4.29
CA LEU A 15 -6.52 0.23 -5.31
C LEU A 15 -7.78 0.88 -4.71
N ARG A 16 -8.20 2.01 -5.27
CA ARG A 16 -9.38 2.78 -4.89
C ARG A 16 -10.04 3.36 -6.13
N ASP A 17 -11.33 3.11 -6.31
CA ASP A 17 -12.16 3.72 -7.38
C ASP A 17 -11.52 3.63 -8.79
N GLY A 18 -10.97 2.46 -9.13
CA GLY A 18 -10.32 2.23 -10.43
C GLY A 18 -8.94 2.89 -10.58
N SER A 19 -8.37 3.45 -9.51
CA SER A 19 -7.05 4.07 -9.47
C SER A 19 -6.13 3.40 -8.45
N VAL A 20 -4.83 3.44 -8.71
CA VAL A 20 -3.78 3.06 -7.76
C VAL A 20 -3.18 4.31 -7.17
N VAL A 21 -3.09 4.35 -5.85
CA VAL A 21 -2.48 5.45 -5.10
C VAL A 21 -1.17 4.97 -4.48
N ASP A 22 -0.08 5.71 -4.67
CA ASP A 22 1.22 5.45 -4.05
C ASP A 22 1.15 5.67 -2.54
N LEU A 23 1.36 4.63 -1.72
CA LEU A 23 1.23 4.74 -0.27
C LEU A 23 2.37 5.54 0.36
N SER A 24 3.62 5.27 -0.02
CA SER A 24 4.81 5.95 0.52
C SER A 24 4.79 7.43 0.13
N GLY A 25 4.51 7.74 -1.14
CA GLY A 25 4.39 9.10 -1.64
C GLY A 25 3.22 9.86 -1.00
N ALA A 26 2.06 9.23 -0.83
CA ALA A 26 0.92 9.86 -0.15
C ALA A 26 1.28 10.19 1.31
N PHE A 27 1.96 9.28 2.01
CA PHE A 27 2.40 9.54 3.37
C PHE A 27 3.47 10.63 3.45
N ALA A 28 4.43 10.66 2.53
CA ALA A 28 5.42 11.73 2.45
C ALA A 28 4.73 13.10 2.26
N LYS A 29 3.71 13.17 1.40
CA LYS A 29 2.91 14.39 1.23
C LYS A 29 2.22 14.80 2.54
N TYR A 30 1.52 13.86 3.17
CA TYR A 30 0.85 14.10 4.45
C TYR A 30 1.84 14.60 5.52
N ALA A 31 2.98 13.94 5.69
CA ALA A 31 4.00 14.33 6.65
C ALA A 31 4.56 15.73 6.37
N ALA A 32 4.82 16.06 5.09
CA ALA A 32 5.30 17.38 4.69
C ALA A 32 4.27 18.48 4.99
N GLU A 33 3.02 18.28 4.59
CA GLU A 33 2.02 19.36 4.58
C GLU A 33 1.25 19.48 5.91
N LYS A 34 1.08 18.39 6.67
CA LYS A 34 0.36 18.40 7.95
C LYS A 34 1.26 18.44 9.17
N ASN A 35 2.41 17.79 9.11
CA ASN A 35 3.31 17.71 10.26
C ASN A 35 4.51 18.66 10.13
N ASN A 36 4.67 19.35 8.99
CA ASN A 36 5.87 20.13 8.66
C ASN A 36 7.15 19.29 8.83
N GLU A 37 7.09 18.00 8.47
CA GLU A 37 8.22 17.07 8.59
C GLU A 37 9.37 17.52 7.65
N PRO A 38 10.59 17.80 8.16
CA PRO A 38 11.72 18.22 7.34
C PRO A 38 12.24 17.12 6.39
N HIS A 39 12.04 15.84 6.74
CA HIS A 39 12.52 14.71 5.93
C HIS A 39 11.38 13.74 5.57
N PRO A 40 10.36 14.21 4.82
CA PRO A 40 9.10 13.47 4.65
C PRO A 40 9.27 12.16 3.88
N ILE A 41 10.21 12.13 2.92
CA ILE A 41 10.51 10.94 2.13
C ILE A 41 11.18 9.86 3.01
N GLY A 42 12.13 10.26 3.85
CA GLY A 42 12.80 9.34 4.77
C GLY A 42 11.83 8.77 5.80
N LEU A 43 10.95 9.61 6.35
CA LEU A 43 9.92 9.17 7.27
C LEU A 43 8.92 8.23 6.60
N ALA A 44 8.50 8.51 5.36
CA ALA A 44 7.63 7.63 4.60
C ALA A 44 8.26 6.25 4.38
N GLU A 45 9.53 6.18 3.99
CA GLU A 45 10.22 4.90 3.84
C GLU A 45 10.45 4.16 5.16
N ALA A 46 10.27 4.81 6.31
CA ALA A 46 10.30 4.17 7.63
C ALA A 46 8.91 3.71 8.11
N LEU A 47 7.84 4.47 7.84
CA LEU A 47 6.51 4.21 8.38
C LEU A 47 5.55 3.56 7.39
N VAL A 48 5.65 3.90 6.11
CA VAL A 48 4.81 3.37 5.03
C VAL A 48 5.73 3.03 3.84
N PRO A 49 6.67 2.08 4.02
CA PRO A 49 7.66 1.77 3.00
C PRO A 49 7.03 1.35 1.68
N SER A 50 7.68 1.74 0.58
CA SER A 50 7.23 1.35 -0.75
C SER A 50 7.49 -0.12 -1.08
N ASP A 51 8.30 -0.82 -0.29
CA ASP A 51 8.49 -2.27 -0.38
C ASP A 51 7.42 -3.04 0.43
N LEU A 52 6.82 -4.07 -0.19
CA LEU A 52 5.73 -4.83 0.43
C LEU A 52 6.17 -5.63 1.66
N ALA A 53 7.38 -6.20 1.65
CA ALA A 53 7.86 -6.98 2.80
C ALA A 53 8.03 -6.08 4.02
N ARG A 54 8.71 -4.95 3.84
CA ARG A 54 8.89 -3.93 4.88
C ARG A 54 7.57 -3.35 5.37
N LEU A 55 6.59 -3.18 4.47
CA LEU A 55 5.25 -2.70 4.85
C LEU A 55 4.56 -3.69 5.80
N ILE A 56 4.63 -4.99 5.49
CA ILE A 56 4.08 -6.06 6.33
C ILE A 56 4.80 -6.13 7.68
N GLU A 57 6.13 -6.03 7.69
CA GLU A 57 6.94 -6.03 8.91
C GLU A 57 6.62 -4.85 9.83
N THR A 58 6.32 -3.68 9.26
CA THR A 58 5.91 -2.49 10.01
C THR A 58 4.52 -2.68 10.66
N GLY A 59 3.68 -3.54 10.07
CA GLY A 59 2.42 -4.00 10.65
C GLY A 59 1.37 -2.90 10.78
N GLN A 60 0.61 -2.93 11.87
CA GLN A 60 -0.56 -2.06 12.06
C GLN A 60 -0.23 -0.57 11.94
N ARG A 61 0.95 -0.15 12.44
CA ARG A 61 1.38 1.24 12.38
C ARG A 61 1.49 1.76 10.95
N ALA A 62 1.92 0.91 10.01
CA ALA A 62 1.96 1.29 8.60
C ALA A 62 0.55 1.46 8.02
N LEU A 63 -0.38 0.58 8.39
CA LEU A 63 -1.77 0.65 7.92
C LEU A 63 -2.47 1.91 8.42
N ASP A 64 -2.30 2.25 9.70
CA ASP A 64 -2.88 3.45 10.29
C ASP A 64 -2.30 4.72 9.65
N SER A 65 -0.97 4.75 9.47
CA SER A 65 -0.26 5.86 8.82
C SER A 65 -0.69 6.02 7.36
N ALA A 66 -0.80 4.92 6.62
CA ALA A 66 -1.31 4.90 5.25
C ALA A 66 -2.75 5.41 5.18
N GLN A 67 -3.61 4.99 6.11
CA GLN A 67 -5.00 5.46 6.15
C GLN A 67 -5.09 6.97 6.39
N GLN A 68 -4.33 7.51 7.35
CA GLN A 68 -4.24 8.96 7.59
C GLN A 68 -3.80 9.73 6.33
N ALA A 69 -2.79 9.20 5.63
CA ALA A 69 -2.30 9.80 4.40
C ALA A 69 -3.36 9.80 3.28
N LEU A 70 -4.12 8.73 3.15
CA LEU A 70 -5.21 8.63 2.17
C LEU A 70 -6.37 9.57 2.52
N ASP A 71 -6.76 9.63 3.79
CA ASP A 71 -7.82 10.54 4.26
C ASP A 71 -7.42 11.99 4.01
N TYR A 72 -6.16 12.34 4.24
CA TYR A 72 -5.62 13.65 3.89
C TYR A 72 -5.63 13.91 2.38
N LEU A 73 -5.06 13.00 1.58
CA LEU A 73 -4.92 13.15 0.13
C LEU A 73 -6.25 13.36 -0.58
N PHE A 74 -7.30 12.67 -0.13
CA PHE A 74 -8.64 12.74 -0.75
C PHE A 74 -9.60 13.69 -0.05
N GLY A 75 -9.26 14.21 1.13
CA GLY A 75 -10.13 15.10 1.91
C GLY A 75 -9.68 16.56 1.96
N GLN A 76 -8.36 16.82 1.99
CA GLN A 76 -7.83 18.15 2.33
C GLN A 76 -6.66 18.60 1.45
N ALA A 77 -5.95 17.68 0.81
CA ALA A 77 -4.83 18.02 -0.07
C ALA A 77 -5.30 18.83 -1.28
N GLN A 78 -4.48 19.81 -1.70
CA GLN A 78 -4.79 20.71 -2.82
C GLN A 78 -4.46 20.09 -4.19
N ASP A 79 -3.54 19.12 -4.21
CA ASP A 79 -3.16 18.38 -5.40
C ASP A 79 -2.84 16.91 -5.07
N GLN A 80 -2.59 16.13 -6.11
CA GLN A 80 -2.22 14.71 -6.01
C GLN A 80 -0.74 14.50 -6.36
N LYS A 81 0.13 15.37 -5.84
CA LYS A 81 1.57 15.30 -6.04
C LYS A 81 2.32 15.05 -4.74
N ASP A 82 3.40 14.27 -4.83
CA ASP A 82 4.33 14.06 -3.73
C ASP A 82 5.20 15.32 -3.51
N PRO A 83 6.00 15.38 -2.41
CA PRO A 83 6.87 16.53 -2.14
C PRO A 83 7.93 16.82 -3.22
N ARG A 84 8.18 15.90 -4.16
CA ARG A 84 9.09 16.07 -5.32
C ARG A 84 8.34 16.49 -6.59
N GLY A 85 7.02 16.64 -6.53
CA GLY A 85 6.16 16.98 -7.66
C GLY A 85 5.72 15.79 -8.52
N ALA A 86 6.07 14.56 -8.16
CA ALA A 86 5.63 13.36 -8.88
C ALA A 86 4.16 13.06 -8.58
N GLY A 87 3.42 12.51 -9.56
CA GLY A 87 2.03 12.12 -9.36
C GLY A 87 1.87 11.02 -8.30
N LEU A 88 0.74 11.01 -7.59
CA LEU A 88 0.43 10.01 -6.56
C LEU A 88 -0.68 9.04 -6.97
N VAL A 89 -1.52 9.43 -7.92
CA VAL A 89 -2.71 8.68 -8.33
C VAL A 89 -2.60 8.34 -9.80
N TYR A 90 -2.75 7.06 -10.10
CA TYR A 90 -2.60 6.51 -11.44
C TYR A 90 -3.83 5.68 -11.80
N PRO A 91 -4.39 5.79 -13.02
CA PRO A 91 -5.44 4.87 -13.45
C PRO A 91 -4.96 3.43 -13.34
N ALA A 92 -5.75 2.53 -12.73
CA ALA A 92 -5.35 1.14 -12.53
C ALA A 92 -5.10 0.41 -13.87
N ALA A 93 -5.83 0.81 -14.92
CA ALA A 93 -5.65 0.28 -16.27
C ALA A 93 -4.33 0.75 -16.93
N ALA A 94 -3.70 1.81 -16.43
CA ALA A 94 -2.46 2.38 -16.97
C ALA A 94 -1.20 1.88 -16.24
N VAL A 95 -1.35 1.09 -15.17
CA VAL A 95 -0.22 0.55 -14.40
C VAL A 95 -0.17 -0.97 -14.48
N HIS A 96 1.05 -1.50 -14.54
CA HIS A 96 1.24 -2.94 -14.44
C HIS A 96 1.11 -3.40 -12.99
N MET A 97 0.21 -4.34 -12.75
CA MET A 97 -0.03 -4.93 -11.43
C MET A 97 0.77 -6.21 -11.27
N HIS A 98 1.36 -6.40 -10.09
CA HIS A 98 2.09 -7.61 -9.74
C HIS A 98 1.34 -8.41 -8.68
N ALA A 99 1.67 -9.70 -8.57
CA ALA A 99 1.21 -10.51 -7.45
C ALA A 99 1.67 -9.87 -6.12
N PRO A 100 0.76 -9.64 -5.15
CA PRO A 100 1.08 -8.97 -3.88
C PRO A 100 1.76 -9.96 -2.92
N ARG A 101 2.96 -10.41 -3.27
CA ARG A 101 3.77 -11.31 -2.46
C ARG A 101 5.12 -10.67 -2.14
N PRO A 102 5.64 -10.82 -0.91
CA PRO A 102 7.02 -10.47 -0.62
C PRO A 102 7.98 -11.25 -1.52
N ASN A 103 9.08 -10.60 -1.91
CA ASN A 103 10.10 -11.21 -2.76
C ASN A 103 10.69 -12.44 -2.05
N GLY A 104 10.77 -13.57 -2.77
CA GLY A 104 11.32 -14.81 -2.25
C GLY A 104 10.44 -15.55 -1.23
N ALA A 105 9.29 -14.98 -0.81
CA ALA A 105 8.41 -15.64 0.17
C ALA A 105 7.82 -16.92 -0.40
N ARG A 106 7.84 -18.00 0.40
CA ARG A 106 7.15 -19.25 0.14
C ARG A 106 6.03 -19.37 1.16
N ILE A 107 4.78 -19.38 0.69
CA ILE A 107 3.60 -19.54 1.55
C ILE A 107 2.85 -20.76 1.03
N ALA A 108 2.67 -21.76 1.89
CA ALA A 108 1.80 -22.90 1.64
C ALA A 108 0.90 -23.03 2.86
N CYS A 109 -0.38 -22.69 2.69
CA CYS A 109 -1.39 -22.83 3.72
C CYS A 109 -2.43 -23.83 3.21
N ALA A 110 -2.47 -25.01 3.82
CA ALA A 110 -3.55 -25.97 3.65
C ALA A 110 -4.38 -25.96 4.94
N GLY A 111 -5.66 -25.63 4.85
CA GLY A 111 -6.56 -25.55 5.99
C GLY A 111 -7.79 -26.41 5.76
N GLY A 112 -8.18 -27.18 6.78
CA GLY A 112 -9.44 -27.95 6.81
C GLY A 112 -10.62 -27.14 7.36
N ASN A 113 -10.56 -25.82 7.27
CA ASN A 113 -11.52 -24.88 7.86
C ASN A 113 -12.82 -24.75 7.07
N PHE A 114 -13.00 -25.54 6.01
CA PHE A 114 -14.28 -25.74 5.35
C PHE A 114 -14.81 -27.14 5.70
N ALA A 115 -15.58 -27.22 6.78
CA ALA A 115 -16.02 -28.49 7.37
C ALA A 115 -16.78 -29.38 6.38
N ASP A 116 -17.68 -28.80 5.58
CA ASP A 116 -18.47 -29.54 4.60
C ASP A 116 -17.58 -30.18 3.51
N HIS A 117 -16.55 -29.45 3.06
CA HIS A 117 -15.59 -30.00 2.12
C HIS A 117 -14.73 -31.11 2.75
N ALA A 118 -14.32 -30.95 4.02
CA ALA A 118 -13.58 -31.99 4.73
C ALA A 118 -14.40 -33.27 4.93
N ALA A 119 -15.70 -33.12 5.23
CA ALA A 119 -16.62 -34.25 5.37
C ALA A 119 -16.84 -34.98 4.03
N ALA A 120 -17.10 -34.24 2.95
CA ALA A 120 -17.30 -34.83 1.63
C ALA A 120 -16.06 -35.53 1.05
N MET A 121 -14.85 -35.13 1.48
CA MET A 121 -13.61 -35.79 1.08
C MET A 121 -13.30 -37.07 1.89
N ALA A 122 -14.04 -37.33 2.98
CA ALA A 122 -13.85 -38.48 3.86
C ALA A 122 -14.76 -39.68 3.54
N GLU A 123 -15.73 -39.49 2.63
CA GLU A 123 -16.58 -40.55 2.04
C GLU A 123 -15.93 -41.16 0.78
#